data_AF-A0A836CJT6-F1
#
_entry.id   AF-A0A836CJT6-F1
#
_cell.length_a   1.000
_cell.length_b   1.000
_cell.length_c   1.000
_cell.angle_alpha   90.00
_cell.angle_beta   90.00
_cell.angle_gamma   90.00
#
_symmetry.space_group_name_H-M   'P 1'
#
loop_
_entity.id
_entity.type
_entity.pdbx_description
1 polymer ?
#
loop_
_entity_poly.entity_id
_entity_poly.type
_entity_poly.pdbx_seq_one_letter_code
_entity_poly.pdbx_strand_id
1 'polypeptide(L)'
;MEAAALTLHGLHAGAMLFVSTVTARTLMKACSNKDEDLIKRFFPIWWPAGRDLMLPLGVACCALWGTHYARARVPHAAAAAAAVGFTVAWTGLAMMEDIDALRRATGAGVLDITRRFCARHHVRTVASLASFA
;
A
#
# COMPACT_ATOMS: atom_id res chain seq x y z
N MET A 1 15.06 11.03 16.46
CA MET A 1 13.70 10.54 16.14
C MET A 1 13.34 10.83 14.70
N GLU A 2 13.52 12.09 14.25
CA GLU A 2 13.26 12.50 12.87
C GLU A 2 14.00 11.65 11.83
N ALA A 3 15.32 11.43 11.98
CA ALA A 3 16.08 10.57 11.07
C ALA A 3 15.51 9.14 10.96
N ALA A 4 15.09 8.54 12.08
CA ALA A 4 14.48 7.22 12.07
C ALA A 4 13.09 7.23 11.40
N ALA A 5 12.30 8.28 11.64
CA ALA A 5 11.00 8.46 11.00
C ALA A 5 11.15 8.63 9.47
N LEU A 6 12.10 9.46 9.03
CA LEU A 6 12.46 9.65 7.62
C LEU A 6 12.91 8.34 6.96
N THR A 7 13.76 7.56 7.61
CA THR A 7 14.20 6.25 7.07
C THR A 7 13.02 5.29 6.89
N LEU A 8 12.18 5.11 7.92
CA LEU A 8 11.02 4.22 7.80
C LEU A 8 10.00 4.73 6.78
N HIS A 9 9.83 6.04 6.68
CA HIS A 9 8.95 6.66 5.70
C HIS A 9 9.49 6.45 4.28
N GLY A 10 10.80 6.61 4.07
CA GLY A 10 11.43 6.36 2.78
C GLY A 10 11.27 4.91 2.34
N LEU A 11 11.46 3.96 3.25
CA LEU A 11 11.19 2.54 3.00
C LEU A 11 9.71 2.28 2.68
N HIS A 12 8.79 2.87 3.44
CA HIS A 12 7.36 2.74 3.24
C HIS A 12 6.92 3.30 1.88
N ALA A 13 7.37 4.50 1.52
CA ALA A 13 7.09 5.13 0.25
C ALA A 13 7.71 4.39 -0.92
N GLY A 14 8.94 3.87 -0.77
CA GLY A 14 9.59 3.00 -1.74
C GLY A 14 8.78 1.72 -1.99
N ALA A 15 8.30 1.07 -0.93
CA ALA A 15 7.44 -0.11 -1.04
C ALA A 15 6.11 0.22 -1.76
N MET A 16 5.44 1.32 -1.38
CA MET A 16 4.22 1.76 -2.05
C MET A 16 4.45 2.09 -3.53
N LEU A 17 5.57 2.74 -3.84
CA LEU A 17 5.97 3.04 -5.21
C LEU A 17 6.19 1.76 -6.00
N PHE A 18 6.97 0.81 -5.46
CA PHE A 18 7.23 -0.49 -6.08
C PHE A 18 5.94 -1.24 -6.39
N VAL A 19 5.00 -1.30 -5.43
CA VAL A 19 3.72 -1.98 -5.67
C VAL A 19 2.92 -1.28 -6.78
N SER A 20 2.91 0.05 -6.80
CA SER A 20 2.22 0.84 -7.81
C SER A 20 2.84 0.73 -9.21
N THR A 21 4.17 0.74 -9.33
CA THR A 21 4.85 0.80 -10.63
C THR A 21 5.22 -0.56 -11.20
N VAL A 22 5.50 -1.53 -10.32
CA VAL A 22 5.92 -2.88 -10.71
C VAL A 22 4.74 -3.84 -10.54
N THR A 23 4.24 -4.05 -9.33
CA THR A 23 3.22 -5.09 -9.09
C THR A 23 1.91 -4.79 -9.83
N ALA A 24 1.38 -3.58 -9.69
CA ALA A 24 0.15 -3.20 -10.37
C ALA A 24 0.31 -3.25 -11.89
N ARG A 25 1.47 -2.85 -12.43
CA ARG A 25 1.75 -2.96 -13.87
C ARG A 25 1.79 -4.40 -14.35
N THR A 26 2.43 -5.30 -13.59
CA THR A 26 2.46 -6.74 -13.89
C THR A 26 1.05 -7.34 -13.87
N LEU A 27 0.26 -7.03 -12.84
CA LEU A 27 -1.13 -7.48 -12.74
C LEU A 27 -2.02 -6.91 -13.86
N MET A 28 -1.83 -5.64 -14.23
CA MET A 28 -2.52 -5.02 -15.36
C MET A 28 -2.12 -5.65 -16.70
N LYS A 29 -0.86 -6.06 -16.85
CA LYS A 29 -0.41 -6.83 -18.02
C LYS A 29 -1.09 -8.19 -18.08
N ALA A 30 -1.17 -8.92 -16.96
CA ALA A 30 -1.94 -10.15 -16.86
C ALA A 30 -3.42 -9.92 -17.23
N CYS A 31 -4.02 -8.82 -16.74
CA CYS A 31 -5.38 -8.44 -17.09
C CYS A 31 -5.57 -8.20 -18.59
N SER A 32 -4.62 -7.54 -19.25
CA SER A 32 -4.67 -7.28 -20.69
C SER A 32 -4.53 -8.57 -21.52
N ASN A 33 -3.77 -9.54 -21.00
CA ASN A 33 -3.62 -10.86 -21.62
C ASN A 33 -4.76 -11.82 -21.26
N LYS A 34 -5.72 -11.41 -20.41
CA LYS A 34 -6.78 -12.27 -19.84
C LYS A 34 -6.22 -13.49 -19.09
N ASP A 35 -5.04 -13.35 -18.51
CA ASP A 35 -4.36 -14.43 -17.78
C ASP A 35 -4.83 -14.46 -16.32
N GLU A 36 -6.03 -15.02 -16.12
CA GLU A 36 -6.61 -15.16 -14.78
C GLU A 36 -5.82 -16.12 -13.89
N ASP A 37 -5.23 -17.16 -14.47
CA ASP A 37 -4.51 -18.20 -13.73
C ASP A 37 -3.25 -17.64 -13.09
N LEU A 38 -2.52 -16.79 -13.80
CA LEU A 38 -1.39 -16.06 -13.23
C LEU A 38 -1.83 -15.23 -12.02
N ILE A 39 -2.94 -14.48 -12.13
CA ILE A 39 -3.43 -13.64 -11.04
C ILE A 39 -3.82 -14.50 -9.83
N LYS A 40 -4.59 -15.57 -10.04
CA LYS A 40 -5.05 -16.50 -9.00
C LYS A 40 -3.90 -17.22 -8.30
N ARG A 41 -2.79 -17.48 -9.00
CA ARG A 41 -1.58 -18.09 -8.41
C ARG A 41 -0.68 -17.08 -7.73
N PHE A 42 -0.51 -15.91 -8.32
CA PHE A 42 0.39 -14.86 -7.82
C PHE A 42 -0.16 -14.19 -6.57
N PHE A 43 -1.44 -13.80 -6.58
CA PHE A 43 -2.02 -12.97 -5.52
C PHE A 43 -1.96 -13.60 -4.12
N PRO A 44 -2.32 -14.88 -3.92
CA PRO A 44 -2.29 -15.51 -2.60
C PRO A 44 -0.89 -15.63 -1.99
N ILE A 45 0.16 -15.60 -2.83
CA ILE A 45 1.57 -15.64 -2.39
C ILE A 45 2.07 -14.22 -2.11
N TRP A 46 1.83 -13.31 -3.05
CA TRP A 46 2.36 -11.95 -2.99
C TRP A 46 1.70 -11.12 -1.88
N TRP A 47 0.37 -11.23 -1.70
CA TRP A 47 -0.36 -10.37 -0.77
C TRP A 47 0.07 -10.56 0.69
N PRO A 48 0.12 -11.79 1.26
CA PRO A 48 0.55 -11.98 2.64
C PRO A 48 1.97 -11.47 2.89
N ALA A 49 2.91 -11.79 1.99
CA ALA A 49 4.30 -11.32 2.09
C ALA A 49 4.41 -9.79 2.08
N GLY A 50 3.68 -9.13 1.16
CA GLY A 50 3.62 -7.68 1.09
C GLY A 50 2.99 -7.05 2.32
N ARG A 51 1.87 -7.61 2.81
CA ARG A 51 1.16 -7.14 4.01
C ARG A 51 2.04 -7.26 5.26
N ASP A 52 2.66 -8.42 5.46
CA ASP A 52 3.43 -8.72 6.68
C ASP A 52 4.69 -7.85 6.79
N LEU A 53 5.19 -7.33 5.66
CA LEU A 53 6.22 -6.30 5.63
C LEU A 53 5.65 -4.88 5.80
N MET A 54 4.67 -4.50 4.97
CA MET A 54 4.21 -3.11 4.86
C MET A 54 3.36 -2.64 6.03
N LEU A 55 2.56 -3.52 6.65
CA LEU A 55 1.68 -3.12 7.75
C LEU A 55 2.48 -2.74 9.01
N PRO A 56 3.42 -3.57 9.52
CA PRO A 56 4.26 -3.16 10.64
C PRO A 56 5.09 -1.92 10.33
N LEU A 57 5.62 -1.82 9.10
CA LEU A 57 6.39 -0.66 8.65
C LEU A 57 5.56 0.62 8.68
N GLY A 58 4.33 0.59 8.14
CA GLY A 58 3.41 1.73 8.14
C GLY A 58 3.00 2.14 9.56
N VAL A 59 2.67 1.17 10.42
CA VAL A 59 2.32 1.44 11.83
C VAL A 59 3.49 2.06 12.58
N ALA A 60 4.70 1.49 12.45
CA ALA A 60 5.90 2.01 13.11
C ALA A 60 6.26 3.42 12.60
N CYS A 61 6.17 3.65 11.29
CA CYS A 61 6.41 4.95 10.68
C CYS A 61 5.41 6.01 11.17
N CYS A 62 4.11 5.68 11.16
CA CYS A 62 3.04 6.54 11.67
C CYS A 62 3.25 6.88 13.16
N ALA A 63 3.62 5.88 13.99
CA ALA A 63 3.88 6.08 15.41
C ALA A 63 5.11 6.97 15.66
N LEU A 64 6.19 6.79 14.91
CA LEU A 64 7.40 7.64 15.04
C LEU A 64 7.12 9.09 14.65
N TRP A 65 6.44 9.33 13.53
CA TRP A 65 6.06 10.68 13.13
C TRP A 65 5.08 11.32 14.11
N GLY A 66 4.08 10.58 14.58
CA GLY A 66 3.13 11.06 15.59
C GLY A 66 3.82 11.41 16.93
N THR A 67 4.77 10.58 17.36
CA THR A 67 5.56 10.85 18.57
C THR A 67 6.48 12.05 18.38
N HIS A 68 7.08 12.20 17.19
CA HIS A 68 7.91 13.36 16.87
C HIS A 68 7.09 14.65 16.89
N TYR A 69 5.89 14.64 16.30
CA TYR A 69 4.95 15.76 16.39
C TYR A 69 4.55 16.07 17.84
N ALA A 70 4.18 15.06 18.63
CA ALA A 70 3.76 15.27 20.02
C ALA A 70 4.85 15.96 20.86
N ARG A 71 6.12 15.64 20.60
CA ARG A 71 7.28 16.19 21.33
C ARG A 71 7.78 17.53 20.79
N ALA A 72 7.90 17.67 19.48
CA ALA A 72 8.57 18.81 18.85
C ALA A 72 7.59 19.80 18.20
N ARG A 73 6.29 19.46 18.11
CA ARG A 73 5.21 20.26 17.50
C ARG A 73 5.48 20.70 16.07
N VAL A 74 6.27 19.92 15.33
CA VAL A 74 6.65 20.25 13.95
C VAL A 74 5.51 19.86 12.99
N PRO A 75 4.90 20.80 12.24
CA PRO A 75 3.71 20.52 11.43
C PRO A 75 3.91 19.42 10.36
N HIS A 76 5.09 19.35 9.74
CA HIS A 76 5.37 18.32 8.74
C HIS A 76 5.30 16.90 9.33
N ALA A 77 5.62 16.74 10.61
CA ALA A 77 5.55 15.45 11.30
C ALA A 77 4.10 14.98 11.46
N ALA A 78 3.17 15.90 11.72
CA ALA A 78 1.74 15.58 11.75
C ALA A 78 1.23 15.20 10.36
N ALA A 79 1.63 15.94 9.33
CA ALA A 79 1.26 15.64 7.94
C ALA A 79 1.78 14.26 7.50
N ALA A 80 3.03 13.93 7.82
CA ALA A 80 3.63 12.63 7.52
C ALA A 80 2.94 11.49 8.26
N ALA A 81 2.63 11.66 9.56
CA ALA A 81 1.85 10.68 10.32
C ALA A 81 0.46 10.45 9.70
N ALA A 82 -0.23 11.53 9.33
CA ALA A 82 -1.55 11.46 8.72
C ALA A 82 -1.52 10.75 7.35
N ALA A 83 -0.52 11.05 6.51
CA ALA A 83 -0.36 10.42 5.21
C ALA A 83 -0.10 8.92 5.32
N VAL A 84 0.82 8.50 6.19
CA VAL A 84 1.12 7.07 6.41
C VAL A 84 -0.09 6.38 7.05
N GLY A 85 -0.72 7.01 8.05
CA GLY A 85 -1.96 6.52 8.66
C GLY A 85 -3.08 6.32 7.64
N PHE A 86 -3.26 7.26 6.71
CA PHE A 86 -4.19 7.14 5.59
C PHE A 86 -3.88 5.92 4.73
N THR A 87 -2.62 5.63 4.39
CA THR A 87 -2.31 4.45 3.58
C THR A 87 -2.66 3.13 4.25
N VAL A 88 -2.47 3.04 5.57
CA VAL A 88 -2.83 1.86 6.37
C VAL A 88 -4.35 1.72 6.42
N ALA A 89 -5.07 2.80 6.76
CA ALA A 89 -6.52 2.83 6.81
C ALA A 89 -7.15 2.55 5.44
N TRP A 90 -6.66 3.15 4.37
CA TRP A 90 -7.12 2.95 2.99
C TRP A 90 -7.02 1.48 2.58
N THR A 91 -5.91 0.83 2.94
CA THR A 91 -5.72 -0.60 2.68
C THR A 91 -6.75 -1.45 3.41
N GLY A 92 -7.05 -1.13 4.68
CA GLY A 92 -8.02 -1.87 5.49
C GLY A 92 -9.49 -1.59 5.14
N LEU A 93 -9.82 -0.38 4.67
CA LEU A 93 -11.20 0.06 4.48
C LEU A 93 -11.64 0.03 3.02
N ALA A 94 -10.80 0.50 2.10
CA ALA A 94 -11.16 0.66 0.69
C ALA A 94 -10.73 -0.52 -0.19
N MET A 95 -9.79 -1.33 0.27
CA MET A 95 -9.19 -2.41 -0.54
C MET A 95 -9.52 -3.81 -0.04
N MET A 96 -10.05 -3.96 1.19
CA MET A 96 -10.25 -5.27 1.82
C MET A 96 -11.18 -6.17 1.02
N GLU A 97 -12.27 -5.62 0.46
CA GLU A 97 -13.19 -6.40 -0.37
C GLU A 97 -12.49 -7.03 -1.59
N ASP A 98 -11.65 -6.24 -2.29
CA ASP A 98 -10.87 -6.73 -3.43
C ASP A 98 -9.84 -7.76 -2.99
N ILE A 99 -9.15 -7.51 -1.88
CA ILE A 99 -8.15 -8.41 -1.30
C ILE A 99 -8.78 -9.76 -1.01
N ASP A 100 -9.92 -9.77 -0.33
CA ASP A 100 -10.61 -10.97 0.06
C ASP A 100 -11.18 -11.73 -1.14
N ALA A 101 -11.69 -11.02 -2.15
CA ALA A 101 -12.12 -11.64 -3.40
C ALA A 101 -10.95 -12.29 -4.16
N LEU A 102 -9.81 -11.59 -4.27
CA LEU A 102 -8.61 -12.10 -4.96
C LEU A 102 -7.93 -13.23 -4.19
N ARG A 103 -7.97 -13.23 -2.85
CA ARG A 103 -7.48 -14.34 -2.01
C ARG A 103 -8.28 -15.61 -2.19
N ARG A 104 -9.61 -15.50 -2.33
CA ARG A 104 -10.48 -16.66 -2.50
C ARG A 104 -10.46 -17.20 -3.93
N ALA A 105 -10.03 -16.41 -4.92
CA ALA A 105 -9.97 -16.81 -6.33
C ALA A 105 -11.30 -17.35 -6.91
N THR A 106 -12.41 -17.16 -6.20
CA THR A 106 -13.75 -17.65 -6.54
C THR A 106 -14.49 -16.59 -7.33
N GLY A 107 -14.60 -16.75 -8.64
CA GLY A 107 -15.61 -16.03 -9.42
C GLY A 107 -15.14 -15.53 -10.79
N ALA A 108 -16.11 -15.41 -11.70
CA ALA A 108 -15.99 -14.55 -12.86
C ALA A 108 -15.71 -13.11 -12.41
N GLY A 109 -14.84 -12.39 -13.12
CA GLY A 109 -14.53 -10.98 -12.79
C GLY A 109 -13.22 -10.75 -12.02
N VAL A 110 -12.34 -11.75 -11.88
CA VAL A 110 -10.98 -11.58 -11.32
C VAL A 110 -10.23 -10.45 -12.03
N LEU A 111 -10.40 -10.30 -13.34
CA LEU A 111 -9.77 -9.23 -14.12
C LEU A 111 -10.26 -7.84 -13.69
N ASP A 112 -11.56 -7.67 -13.47
CA ASP A 112 -12.15 -6.38 -13.07
C ASP A 112 -11.79 -6.02 -11.63
N ILE A 113 -11.85 -6.99 -10.73
CA ILE A 113 -11.40 -6.82 -9.35
C ILE A 113 -9.91 -6.45 -9.33
N THR A 114 -9.09 -7.10 -10.15
CA THR A 114 -7.66 -6.78 -10.26
C THR A 114 -7.43 -5.36 -10.78
N ARG A 115 -8.15 -4.92 -11.81
CA ARG A 115 -8.07 -3.54 -12.31
C ARG A 115 -8.41 -2.52 -11.23
N ARG A 116 -9.50 -2.75 -10.51
CA ARG A 116 -9.96 -1.91 -9.40
C ARG A 116 -8.94 -1.88 -8.25
N PHE A 117 -8.42 -3.05 -7.88
CA PHE A 117 -7.37 -3.21 -6.88
C PHE A 117 -6.11 -2.42 -7.27
N CYS A 118 -5.63 -2.58 -8.50
CA CYS A 118 -4.48 -1.84 -9.02
C CYS A 118 -4.70 -0.32 -9.01
N ALA A 119 -5.86 0.16 -9.44
CA ALA A 119 -6.20 1.59 -9.39
C ALA A 119 -6.12 2.14 -7.96
N ARG A 120 -6.63 1.39 -6.97
CA ARG A 120 -6.60 1.78 -5.55
C ARG A 120 -5.20 1.82 -4.94
N HIS A 121 -4.21 1.15 -5.53
CA HIS A 121 -2.80 1.26 -5.10
C HIS A 121 -2.22 2.62 -5.37
N HIS A 122 -2.52 3.21 -6.54
CA HIS A 122 -1.97 4.50 -6.91
C HIS A 122 -2.39 5.60 -5.93
N VAL A 123 -3.61 5.54 -5.40
CA VAL A 123 -4.12 6.48 -4.38
C VAL A 123 -3.23 6.50 -3.14
N ARG A 124 -2.95 5.34 -2.56
CA ARG A 124 -2.09 5.24 -1.37
C ARG A 124 -0.62 5.56 -1.67
N THR A 125 -0.14 5.29 -2.89
CA THR A 125 1.22 5.68 -3.31
C THR A 125 1.36 7.20 -3.39
N VAL A 126 0.39 7.90 -3.98
CA VAL A 126 0.38 9.37 -4.03
C VAL A 126 0.37 9.95 -2.62
N ALA A 127 -0.49 9.45 -1.73
CA ALA A 127 -0.53 9.92 -0.34
C ALA A 127 0.82 9.73 0.39
N SER A 128 1.44 8.56 0.24
CA SER A 128 2.75 8.26 0.85
C SER A 128 3.88 9.15 0.32
N LEU A 129 3.88 9.46 -0.97
CA LEU A 129 4.90 10.30 -1.61
C LEU A 129 4.67 11.80 -1.35
N ALA A 130 3.42 12.26 -1.36
CA ALA A 130 3.08 13.67 -1.14
C ALA A 130 3.55 14.18 0.24
N SER A 131 3.68 13.28 1.21
CA SER A 131 4.21 13.64 2.54
C SER A 131 5.72 13.90 2.61
N PHE A 132 6.45 13.84 1.49
CA PHE A 132 7.84 14.32 1.37
C PHE A 132 7.95 15.74 0.79
N ALA A 133 6.86 16.30 0.27
CA ALA A 133 6.81 17.65 -0.29
C ALA A 133 6.44 18.67 0.79
#